data_AF-A0A7S2SMN5-F1
#
_entry.id   AF-A0A7S2SMN5-F1
#
_cell.length_a   1.000
_cell.length_b   1.000
_cell.length_c   1.000
_cell.angle_alpha   90.00
_cell.angle_beta   90.00
_cell.angle_gamma   90.00
#
_symmetry.space_group_name_H-M   'P 1'
#
loop_
_entity.id
_entity.type
_entity.pdbx_description
1 polymer ?
#
loop_
_entity_poly.entity_id
_entity_poly.type
_entity_poly.pdbx_seq_one_letter_code
_entity_poly.pdbx_strand_id
1 'polypeptide(L)'
;FITEPARRKVIQYVAYADGQDEEGGHGSHVVGSVVGEPDSAWATIQGSSPPVYEGSTDVSSSFDNILPTENNGMAPAAKVAFFDIGDSNGSLHTPDDLYSGLFPPAYEAEARVHSDSWGTSYNGYLSDDLAIDEFTYDFPDMSILIAAGN
;
A
#
# COMPACT_ATOMS: atom_id res chain seq x y z
N PHE A 1 -1.96 21.90 -9.96
CA PHE A 1 -1.32 21.15 -11.06
C PHE A 1 0.14 20.93 -10.71
N ILE A 2 0.54 19.69 -10.42
CA ILE A 2 1.95 19.36 -10.14
C ILE A 2 2.65 19.16 -11.49
N THR A 3 3.64 19.99 -11.77
CA THR A 3 4.28 20.14 -13.09
C THR A 3 5.56 19.33 -13.27
N GLU A 4 5.97 18.54 -12.28
CA GLU A 4 7.19 17.73 -12.31
C GLU A 4 6.87 16.24 -12.04
N PRO A 5 6.83 15.39 -13.08
CA PRO A 5 6.55 13.96 -12.94
C PRO A 5 7.53 13.25 -11.99
N ALA A 6 8.78 13.71 -11.91
CA ALA A 6 9.79 13.11 -11.02
C ALA A 6 9.47 13.25 -9.52
N ARG A 7 8.60 14.20 -9.14
CA ARG A 7 8.16 14.43 -7.75
C ARG A 7 6.87 13.69 -7.39
N ARG A 8 6.28 12.94 -8.33
CA ARG A 8 5.07 12.18 -8.02
C ARG A 8 5.43 10.98 -7.15
N LYS A 9 4.80 10.91 -5.97
CA LYS A 9 4.92 9.79 -5.04
C LYS A 9 4.43 8.49 -5.66
N VAL A 10 3.25 8.54 -6.27
CA VAL A 10 2.62 7.44 -7.03
C VAL A 10 3.11 7.48 -8.47
N ILE A 11 3.95 6.52 -8.88
CA ILE A 11 4.50 6.47 -10.25
C ILE A 11 3.66 5.63 -11.21
N GLN A 12 2.85 4.72 -10.66
CA GLN A 12 1.94 3.86 -11.40
C GLN A 12 0.72 3.58 -10.53
N TYR A 13 -0.44 3.49 -11.16
CA TYR A 13 -1.68 3.04 -10.55
C TYR A 13 -2.36 2.08 -11.50
N VAL A 14 -2.56 0.84 -11.08
CA VAL A 14 -3.22 -0.22 -11.86
C VAL A 14 -4.50 -0.60 -11.15
N ALA A 15 -5.65 -0.43 -11.81
CA ALA A 15 -6.94 -0.84 -11.29
C ALA A 15 -7.35 -2.19 -11.92
N TYR A 16 -7.27 -3.26 -11.14
CA TYR A 16 -7.76 -4.58 -11.53
C TYR A 16 -9.26 -4.76 -11.26
N ALA A 17 -9.78 -4.08 -10.23
CA ALA A 17 -11.18 -4.14 -9.86
C ALA A 17 -11.97 -2.89 -10.32
N ASP A 18 -11.91 -1.76 -9.60
CA ASP A 18 -12.74 -0.59 -9.95
C ASP A 18 -12.11 0.81 -9.80
N GLY A 19 -10.87 0.91 -9.29
CA GLY A 19 -10.17 2.20 -9.18
C GLY A 19 -10.80 3.16 -8.17
N GLN A 20 -11.66 2.65 -7.28
CA GLN A 20 -12.27 3.37 -6.17
C GLN A 20 -11.65 2.87 -4.85
N ASP A 21 -11.53 3.76 -3.86
CA ASP A 21 -11.19 3.33 -2.50
C ASP A 21 -12.48 2.89 -1.80
N GLU A 22 -12.45 1.72 -1.16
CA GLU A 22 -13.57 1.27 -0.34
C GLU A 22 -13.61 2.07 0.97
N GLU A 23 -14.78 2.11 1.61
CA GLU A 23 -14.98 2.80 2.90
C GLU A 23 -14.01 2.32 4.00
N GLY A 24 -13.39 1.15 3.83
CA GLY A 24 -12.39 0.58 4.74
C GLY A 24 -10.98 1.19 4.64
N GLY A 25 -10.59 1.81 3.52
CA GLY A 25 -9.29 2.47 3.37
C GLY A 25 -8.06 1.59 3.61
N HIS A 26 -8.20 0.26 3.49
CA HIS A 26 -7.16 -0.71 3.84
C HIS A 26 -5.88 -0.49 3.02
N GLY A 27 -6.01 -0.39 1.69
CA GLY A 27 -4.89 -0.13 0.79
C GLY A 27 -4.20 1.19 1.10
N SER A 28 -4.98 2.25 1.34
CA SER A 28 -4.50 3.57 1.74
C SER A 28 -3.70 3.54 3.07
N HIS A 29 -4.16 2.79 4.07
CA HIS A 29 -3.45 2.63 5.34
C HIS A 29 -2.15 1.81 5.21
N VAL A 30 -2.19 0.71 4.45
CA VAL A 30 -1.02 -0.12 4.18
C VAL A 30 0.07 0.68 3.45
N VAL A 31 -0.27 1.36 2.35
CA VAL A 31 0.72 2.15 1.60
C VAL A 31 1.24 3.33 2.42
N GLY A 32 0.40 3.95 3.26
CA GLY A 32 0.81 4.97 4.22
C GLY A 32 1.85 4.47 5.21
N SER A 33 1.69 3.25 5.73
CA SER A 33 2.64 2.63 6.66
C SER A 33 4.00 2.32 6.02
N VAL A 34 4.03 2.06 4.71
CA VAL A 34 5.28 1.78 3.98
C VAL A 34 5.97 3.06 3.53
N VAL A 35 5.26 3.91 2.77
CA VAL A 35 5.86 5.07 2.09
C VAL A 35 5.19 6.39 2.42
N GLY A 36 4.26 6.48 3.36
CA GLY A 36 3.57 7.72 3.68
C GLY A 36 4.53 8.85 4.03
N GLU A 37 4.37 10.00 3.37
CA GLU A 37 5.03 11.25 3.73
C GLU A 37 3.92 12.31 3.81
N PRO A 38 3.38 12.56 5.00
CA PRO A 38 2.27 13.47 5.15
C PRO A 38 2.79 14.92 5.06
N ASP A 39 2.01 15.79 4.40
CA ASP A 39 2.45 17.17 4.11
C ASP A 39 2.73 17.98 5.38
N SER A 40 3.98 18.40 5.61
CA SER A 40 4.35 19.25 6.75
C SER A 40 3.47 20.50 6.97
N ALA A 41 2.77 20.99 5.95
CA ALA A 41 1.80 22.08 6.06
C ALA A 41 0.50 21.70 6.80
N TRP A 42 0.16 20.41 6.91
CA TRP A 42 -1.02 19.95 7.65
C TRP A 42 -0.90 20.16 9.17
N ALA A 43 0.32 20.35 9.69
CA ALA A 43 0.59 20.73 11.08
C ALA A 43 0.14 22.16 11.44
N THR A 44 -0.02 23.03 10.44
CA THR A 44 -0.02 24.48 10.66
C THR A 44 -1.28 25.17 10.13
N ILE A 45 -2.38 24.44 9.93
CA ILE A 45 -3.67 25.10 9.70
C ILE A 45 -4.13 25.66 11.06
N GLN A 46 -3.81 26.94 11.30
CA GLN A 46 -4.31 27.70 12.45
C GLN A 46 -5.86 27.64 12.49
N GLY A 47 -6.40 26.94 13.48
CA GLY A 47 -7.85 26.81 13.68
C GLY A 47 -8.50 25.54 13.12
N SER A 48 -7.74 24.62 12.52
CA SER A 48 -8.24 23.25 12.31
C SER A 48 -7.87 22.39 13.50
N SER A 49 -8.80 21.56 13.98
CA SER A 49 -8.41 20.36 14.72
C SER A 49 -7.46 19.56 13.83
N PRO A 50 -6.28 19.14 14.31
CA PRO A 50 -5.46 18.21 13.53
C PRO A 50 -6.35 17.02 13.17
N PRO A 51 -6.30 16.47 11.93
CA PRO A 51 -6.89 15.18 11.63
C PRO A 51 -6.12 14.08 12.37
N VAL A 52 -6.23 14.06 13.69
CA VAL A 52 -6.22 12.81 14.44
C VAL A 52 -7.56 12.19 14.08
N TYR A 53 -7.53 10.98 13.55
CA TYR A 53 -8.72 10.19 13.28
C TYR A 53 -9.65 10.23 14.50
N GLU A 54 -10.77 10.95 14.40
CA GLU A 54 -11.73 11.21 15.50
C GLU A 54 -12.53 9.95 15.89
N GLY A 55 -12.31 8.82 15.20
CA GLY A 55 -12.99 7.54 15.42
C GLY A 55 -12.21 6.50 16.22
N SER A 56 -10.97 6.77 16.63
CA SER A 56 -10.19 5.83 17.43
C SER A 56 -10.64 5.92 18.89
N THR A 57 -11.31 4.89 19.40
CA THR A 57 -11.46 4.73 20.86
C THR A 57 -10.14 4.31 21.53
N ASP A 58 -9.08 4.08 20.76
CA ASP A 58 -7.69 3.94 21.22
C ASP A 58 -7.05 5.33 21.47
N VAL A 59 -7.80 6.22 22.13
CA VAL A 59 -7.20 7.38 22.80
C VAL A 59 -6.60 6.88 24.12
N SER A 60 -5.58 6.02 24.03
CA SER A 60 -4.64 5.95 25.15
C SER A 60 -4.02 7.35 25.20
N SER A 61 -4.25 8.06 26.30
CA SER A 61 -3.70 9.39 26.61
C SER A 61 -2.17 9.37 26.79
N SER A 62 -1.49 8.48 26.06
CA SER A 62 -0.06 8.24 26.07
C SER A 62 0.63 8.86 24.85
N PHE A 63 -0.16 9.36 23.88
CA PHE A 63 0.33 9.98 22.64
C PHE A 63 -0.11 11.44 22.51
N ASP A 64 -0.06 12.20 23.60
CA ASP A 64 -0.12 13.65 23.55
C ASP A 64 1.20 14.14 22.91
N ASN A 65 1.09 14.79 21.74
CA ASN A 65 2.16 15.42 20.91
C ASN A 65 2.69 14.64 19.70
N ILE A 66 1.93 13.73 19.08
CA ILE A 66 2.32 13.20 17.77
C ILE A 66 2.18 14.30 16.71
N LEU A 67 3.30 14.93 16.34
CA LEU A 67 3.30 15.87 15.23
C LEU A 67 3.09 15.12 13.91
N PRO A 68 2.48 15.76 12.90
CA PRO A 68 2.38 15.27 11.52
C PRO A 68 3.52 14.46 10.95
N THR A 69 4.74 14.87 11.24
CA THR A 69 5.99 14.24 10.80
C THR A 69 6.27 12.88 11.46
N GLU A 70 5.48 12.49 12.45
CA GLU A 70 5.61 11.22 13.19
C GLU A 70 4.76 10.09 12.59
N ASN A 71 3.83 10.41 11.68
CA ASN A 71 3.05 9.43 10.92
C ASN A 71 3.70 9.08 9.57
N ASN A 72 5.03 9.16 9.49
CA ASN A 72 5.76 8.73 8.31
C ASN A 72 5.68 7.22 8.17
N GLY A 73 5.54 6.75 6.93
CA GLY A 73 5.88 5.39 6.61
C GLY A 73 7.37 5.13 6.81
N MET A 74 7.78 3.87 6.81
CA MET A 74 9.18 3.49 7.03
C MET A 74 10.14 4.01 5.95
N ALA A 75 9.64 4.23 4.72
CA ALA A 75 10.40 4.72 3.57
C ALA A 75 9.71 5.95 2.93
N PRO A 76 9.66 7.09 3.62
CA PRO A 76 8.87 8.25 3.20
C PRO A 76 9.41 8.92 1.93
N ALA A 77 10.69 8.70 1.57
CA ALA A 77 11.26 9.22 0.33
C ALA A 77 11.10 8.27 -0.88
N ALA A 78 10.65 7.02 -0.68
CA ALA A 78 10.47 6.05 -1.76
C ALA A 78 9.29 6.43 -2.68
N LYS A 79 9.23 5.87 -3.89
CA LYS A 79 8.07 5.98 -4.77
C LYS A 79 7.21 4.72 -4.69
N VAL A 80 5.96 4.79 -5.13
CA VAL A 80 5.03 3.65 -5.11
C VAL A 80 4.36 3.43 -6.46
N ALA A 81 4.35 2.17 -6.90
CA ALA A 81 3.40 1.66 -7.87
C ALA A 81 2.26 1.00 -7.09
N PHE A 82 1.04 1.49 -7.25
CA PHE A 82 -0.12 1.03 -6.48
C PHE A 82 -1.02 0.16 -7.34
N PHE A 83 -1.41 -0.99 -6.81
CA PHE A 83 -2.21 -2.01 -7.49
C PHE A 83 -3.52 -2.15 -6.72
N ASP A 84 -4.56 -1.58 -7.29
CA ASP A 84 -5.90 -1.62 -6.73
C ASP A 84 -6.62 -2.88 -7.19
N ILE A 85 -6.79 -3.81 -6.26
CA ILE A 85 -7.44 -5.11 -6.46
C ILE A 85 -8.78 -5.19 -5.73
N GLY A 86 -9.22 -4.15 -4.99
CA GLY A 86 -10.47 -4.14 -4.20
C GLY A 86 -11.67 -3.57 -4.97
N ASP A 87 -12.91 -3.93 -4.62
CA ASP A 87 -14.07 -3.80 -5.52
C ASP A 87 -15.35 -3.15 -4.99
N SER A 88 -15.38 -2.14 -4.14
CA SER A 88 -16.63 -1.59 -3.54
C SER A 88 -17.46 -2.56 -2.66
N ASN A 89 -17.34 -3.88 -2.82
CA ASN A 89 -18.01 -4.89 -2.00
C ASN A 89 -17.05 -5.58 -1.02
N GLY A 90 -15.77 -5.23 -1.00
CA GLY A 90 -14.75 -5.85 -0.16
C GLY A 90 -14.09 -7.09 -0.77
N SER A 91 -14.36 -7.40 -2.05
CA SER A 91 -13.74 -8.55 -2.72
C SER A 91 -12.43 -8.14 -3.37
N LEU A 92 -11.50 -9.10 -3.43
CA LEU A 92 -10.20 -8.91 -4.08
C LEU A 92 -10.18 -9.62 -5.43
N HIS A 93 -9.69 -8.92 -6.45
CA HIS A 93 -9.56 -9.40 -7.83
C HIS A 93 -8.11 -9.35 -8.25
N THR A 94 -7.47 -10.52 -8.27
CA THR A 94 -6.12 -10.70 -8.80
C THR A 94 -6.19 -11.27 -10.21
N PRO A 95 -5.11 -11.13 -11.00
CA PRO A 95 -4.93 -11.96 -12.19
C PRO A 95 -5.00 -13.46 -11.87
N ASP A 96 -5.45 -14.27 -12.83
CA ASP A 96 -5.49 -15.74 -12.70
C ASP A 96 -4.12 -16.36 -12.41
N ASP A 97 -3.04 -15.68 -12.84
CA ASP A 97 -1.66 -16.04 -12.57
C ASP A 97 -0.88 -14.80 -12.13
N LEU A 98 -0.37 -14.82 -10.90
CA LEU A 98 0.37 -13.71 -10.33
C LEU A 98 1.73 -13.49 -11.02
N TYR A 99 2.36 -14.57 -11.49
CA TYR A 99 3.68 -14.54 -12.14
C TYR A 99 3.63 -13.69 -13.40
N SER A 100 2.60 -13.87 -14.23
CA SER A 100 2.44 -13.13 -15.49
C SER A 100 1.63 -11.85 -15.34
N GLY A 101 0.73 -11.77 -14.35
CA GLY A 101 -0.27 -10.72 -14.29
C GLY A 101 -0.03 -9.61 -13.26
N LEU A 102 0.58 -9.92 -12.11
CA LEU A 102 0.66 -8.99 -10.98
C LEU A 102 2.06 -8.38 -10.83
N PHE A 103 3.10 -9.23 -10.80
CA PHE A 103 4.46 -8.78 -10.51
C PHE A 103 5.20 -8.13 -11.69
N PRO A 104 5.03 -8.57 -12.96
CA PRO A 104 5.75 -7.95 -14.07
C PRO A 104 5.48 -6.45 -14.23
N PRO A 105 4.22 -5.95 -14.19
CA PRO A 105 3.97 -4.51 -14.26
C PRO A 105 4.58 -3.72 -13.11
N ALA A 106 4.76 -4.32 -11.92
CA ALA A 106 5.41 -3.66 -10.78
C ALA A 106 6.93 -3.60 -11.00
N TYR A 107 7.51 -4.69 -11.47
CA TYR A 107 8.94 -4.78 -11.78
C TYR A 107 9.36 -3.81 -12.90
N GLU A 108 8.52 -3.70 -13.95
CA GLU A 108 8.66 -2.75 -15.07
C GLU A 108 8.56 -1.29 -14.60
N ALA A 109 7.79 -1.02 -13.54
CA ALA A 109 7.76 0.27 -12.85
C ALA A 109 8.97 0.54 -11.96
N GLU A 110 10.02 -0.29 -12.06
CA GLU A 110 11.24 -0.28 -11.25
C GLU A 110 11.02 -0.60 -9.76
N ALA A 111 9.87 -1.18 -9.38
CA ALA A 111 9.69 -1.69 -8.03
C ALA A 111 10.64 -2.87 -7.78
N ARG A 112 11.20 -2.94 -6.57
CA ARG A 112 12.06 -4.04 -6.08
C ARG A 112 11.56 -4.64 -4.77
N VAL A 113 10.46 -4.09 -4.24
CA VAL A 113 9.73 -4.58 -3.08
C VAL A 113 8.25 -4.56 -3.45
N HIS A 114 7.57 -5.69 -3.30
CA HIS A 114 6.12 -5.83 -3.42
C HIS A 114 5.55 -6.17 -2.04
N SER A 115 4.47 -5.50 -1.63
CA SER A 115 3.87 -5.66 -0.29
C SER A 115 2.40 -6.00 -0.44
N ASP A 116 2.04 -7.22 -0.08
CA ASP A 116 0.72 -7.80 -0.28
C ASP A 116 0.08 -8.14 1.08
N SER A 117 -0.70 -7.20 1.59
CA SER A 117 -1.42 -7.36 2.86
C SER A 117 -2.79 -8.00 2.65
N TRP A 118 -2.81 -9.13 1.94
CA TRP A 118 -4.00 -9.91 1.62
C TRP A 118 -3.61 -11.39 1.45
N GLY A 119 -4.61 -12.26 1.37
CA GLY A 119 -4.40 -13.68 1.20
C GLY A 119 -5.69 -14.48 1.40
N THR A 120 -5.54 -15.78 1.58
CA THR A 120 -6.64 -16.71 1.85
C THR A 120 -6.51 -17.31 3.26
N SER A 121 -7.63 -17.78 3.81
CA SER A 121 -7.64 -18.55 5.06
C SER A 121 -7.15 -20.00 4.87
N TYR A 122 -6.92 -20.43 3.63
CA TYR A 122 -6.37 -21.73 3.33
C TYR A 122 -4.90 -21.81 3.73
N ASN A 123 -4.57 -22.77 4.59
CA ASN A 123 -3.21 -22.96 5.10
C ASN A 123 -2.53 -24.12 4.36
N GLY A 124 -2.29 -23.92 3.06
CA GLY A 124 -1.60 -24.87 2.21
C GLY A 124 -1.10 -24.18 0.95
N TYR A 125 -0.19 -24.85 0.26
CA TYR A 125 0.46 -24.33 -0.93
C TYR A 125 -0.46 -24.48 -2.17
N LEU A 126 -0.72 -23.37 -2.84
CA LEU A 126 -1.59 -23.22 -4.01
C LEU A 126 -0.81 -22.75 -5.24
N SER A 127 -1.52 -22.53 -6.35
CA SER A 127 -0.94 -21.98 -7.58
C SER A 127 -0.31 -20.60 -7.37
N ASP A 128 -0.89 -19.77 -6.52
CA ASP A 128 -0.40 -18.42 -6.26
C ASP A 128 0.94 -18.46 -5.50
N ASP A 129 1.08 -19.38 -4.55
CA ASP A 129 2.36 -19.60 -3.85
C ASP A 129 3.45 -20.05 -4.82
N LEU A 130 3.11 -20.95 -5.76
CA LEU A 130 4.02 -21.36 -6.83
C LEU A 130 4.44 -20.18 -7.71
N ALA A 131 3.47 -19.36 -8.13
CA ALA A 131 3.74 -18.19 -8.96
C ALA A 131 4.65 -17.18 -8.26
N ILE A 132 4.49 -16.97 -6.94
CA ILE A 132 5.36 -16.11 -6.12
C ILE A 132 6.79 -16.68 -6.04
N ASP A 133 6.91 -17.98 -5.76
CA ASP A 133 8.21 -18.66 -5.68
C ASP A 133 8.94 -18.64 -7.03
N GLU A 134 8.24 -18.94 -8.12
CA GLU A 134 8.78 -18.89 -9.49
C GLU A 134 9.22 -17.47 -9.85
N PHE A 135 8.41 -16.45 -9.54
CA PHE A 135 8.76 -15.07 -9.85
C PHE A 135 10.00 -14.61 -9.09
N THR A 136 10.07 -14.88 -7.79
CA THR A 136 11.23 -14.48 -6.97
C THR A 136 12.49 -15.28 -7.32
N TYR A 137 12.35 -16.50 -7.85
CA TYR A 137 13.47 -17.27 -8.41
C TYR A 137 14.01 -16.64 -9.69
N ASP A 138 13.14 -16.28 -10.64
CA ASP A 138 13.53 -15.70 -11.93
C ASP A 138 13.97 -14.23 -11.82
N PHE A 139 13.44 -13.49 -10.85
CA PHE A 139 13.76 -12.09 -10.56
C PHE A 139 14.34 -11.93 -9.14
N PRO A 140 15.60 -12.36 -8.91
CA PRO A 140 16.19 -12.42 -7.57
C PRO A 140 16.43 -11.05 -6.92
N ASP A 141 16.22 -9.95 -7.66
CA ASP A 141 16.26 -8.58 -7.16
C ASP A 141 14.88 -8.04 -6.73
N MET A 142 13.81 -8.83 -6.83
CA MET A 142 12.48 -8.50 -6.30
C MET A 142 12.24 -9.21 -4.96
N SER A 143 11.86 -8.44 -3.93
CA SER A 143 11.38 -9.00 -2.65
C SER A 143 9.86 -8.88 -2.55
N ILE A 144 9.17 -10.00 -2.33
CA ILE A 144 7.71 -10.05 -2.18
C ILE A 144 7.38 -10.37 -0.72
N LEU A 145 6.52 -9.56 -0.09
CA LEU A 145 6.10 -9.70 1.30
C LEU A 145 4.61 -9.96 1.36
N ILE A 146 4.21 -11.13 1.86
CA ILE A 146 2.80 -11.51 2.04
C ILE A 146 2.45 -11.48 3.54
N ALA A 147 1.26 -10.97 3.89
CA ALA A 147 0.77 -11.03 5.27
C ALA A 147 0.44 -12.48 5.68
N ALA A 148 0.68 -12.83 6.94
CA ALA A 148 0.46 -14.19 7.45
C ALA A 148 -1.02 -14.59 7.61
N GLY A 149 -1.96 -13.66 7.45
CA GLY A 149 -3.39 -13.84 7.74
C GLY A 149 -3.79 -13.54 9.19
N ASN A 150 -5.09 -13.47 9.45
CA ASN A 150 -5.70 -13.14 10.74
C ASN A 150 -6.85 -14.08 11.12
#